data_AF-A0A9D7D938-F1
#
_entry.id   AF-A0A9D7D938-F1
#
_cell.length_a   1.000
_cell.length_b   1.000
_cell.length_c   1.000
_cell.angle_alpha   90.00
_cell.angle_beta   90.00
_cell.angle_gamma   90.00
#
_symmetry.space_group_name_H-M   'P 1'
#
loop_
_entity.id
_entity.type
_entity.pdbx_description
1 polymer ?
#
loop_
_entity_poly.entity_id
_entity_poly.type
_entity_poly.pdbx_seq_one_letter_code
_entity_poly.pdbx_strand_id
1 'polypeptide(L)'
;MAWDFLVANRTAIEAMLDPLQRLEFPTNLAASSGDPAMVDELGRYAQNFPEGSARDAVAAAQAQIRIRAETIRERMPAVEAWIAAHQPQRTPRPIQRH
;
A
#
# COMPACT_ATOMS: atom_id res chain seq x y z
N MET A 1 3.18 6.55 4.71
CA MET A 1 4.52 7.15 4.50
C MET A 1 4.83 7.44 3.04
N ALA A 2 4.94 6.43 2.16
CA ALA A 2 5.30 6.69 0.75
C ALA A 2 4.22 7.50 0.00
N TRP A 3 2.95 7.17 0.23
CA TRP A 3 1.82 7.93 -0.31
C TRP A 3 1.78 9.37 0.22
N ASP A 4 1.91 9.55 1.52
CA ASP A 4 1.93 10.90 2.14
C ASP A 4 3.05 11.76 1.57
N PHE A 5 4.25 11.18 1.37
CA PHE A 5 5.37 11.85 0.74
C PHE A 5 5.06 12.27 -0.70
N LEU A 6 4.43 11.37 -1.48
CA LEU A 6 3.98 11.68 -2.83
C LEU A 6 3.00 12.86 -2.84
N VAL A 7 1.97 12.82 -1.99
CA VAL A 7 0.96 13.88 -1.93
C VAL A 7 1.58 15.22 -1.48
N ALA A 8 2.44 15.20 -0.46
CA ALA A 8 3.11 16.39 0.04
C ALA A 8 4.08 17.03 -0.97
N ASN A 9 4.65 16.24 -1.88
CA ASN A 9 5.65 16.70 -2.87
C ASN A 9 5.14 16.57 -4.31
N ARG A 10 3.82 16.53 -4.51
CA ARG A 10 3.18 16.19 -5.77
C ARG A 10 3.76 16.97 -6.95
N THR A 11 3.85 18.30 -6.84
CA THR A 11 4.35 19.16 -7.92
C THR A 11 5.79 18.84 -8.31
N ALA A 12 6.68 18.62 -7.32
CA ALA A 12 8.08 18.31 -7.57
C ALA A 12 8.23 16.92 -8.22
N ILE A 13 7.47 15.93 -7.74
CA ILE A 13 7.50 14.56 -8.28
C ILE A 13 6.92 14.53 -9.69
N GLU A 14 5.75 15.12 -9.92
CA GLU A 14 5.12 15.15 -11.25
C GLU A 14 6.01 15.87 -12.28
N ALA A 15 6.81 16.87 -11.88
CA ALA A 15 7.78 17.51 -12.77
C ALA A 15 8.89 16.56 -13.24
N MET A 16 9.22 15.51 -12.47
CA MET A 16 10.22 14.50 -12.83
C MET A 16 9.66 13.35 -13.68
N LEU A 17 8.32 13.23 -13.76
CA LEU A 17 7.64 12.14 -14.45
C LEU A 17 7.16 12.58 -15.84
N ASP A 18 7.24 11.68 -16.81
CA ASP A 18 6.58 11.86 -18.10
C ASP A 18 5.04 11.80 -17.95
N PRO A 19 4.26 12.23 -18.96
CA PRO A 19 2.81 12.29 -18.86
C PRO A 19 2.13 10.97 -18.51
N LEU A 20 2.65 9.83 -18.99
CA LEU A 20 2.08 8.51 -18.70
C LEU A 20 2.43 8.10 -17.27
N GLN A 21 3.69 8.30 -16.86
CA GLN A 21 4.17 8.00 -15.52
C GLN A 21 3.42 8.78 -14.44
N ARG A 22 2.98 10.02 -14.71
CA ARG A 22 2.14 10.80 -13.78
C ARG A 22 0.80 10.13 -13.45
N LEU A 23 0.32 9.25 -14.33
CA LEU A 23 -0.92 8.50 -14.13
C LEU A 23 -0.63 7.16 -13.44
N GLU A 24 0.41 6.46 -13.90
CA GLU A 24 0.72 5.10 -13.44
C GLU A 24 1.40 5.07 -12.07
N PHE A 25 2.35 5.97 -11.82
CA PHE A 25 3.13 5.99 -10.58
C PHE A 25 2.26 6.08 -9.30
N PRO A 26 1.39 7.09 -9.13
CA PRO A 26 0.48 7.16 -7.98
C PRO A 26 -0.43 5.92 -7.89
N THR A 27 -0.97 5.47 -9.01
CA THR A 27 -1.90 4.33 -9.07
C THR A 27 -1.23 3.05 -8.58
N ASN A 28 -0.03 2.75 -9.07
CA ASN A 28 0.75 1.57 -8.69
C ASN A 28 1.24 1.65 -7.24
N LEU A 29 1.63 2.84 -6.78
CA LEU A 29 2.04 3.05 -5.39
C LEU A 29 0.88 2.74 -4.43
N ALA A 30 -0.31 3.29 -4.69
CA ALA A 30 -1.50 3.06 -3.89
C ALA A 30 -1.98 1.61 -3.93
N ALA A 31 -1.92 0.94 -5.09
CA ALA A 31 -2.37 -0.45 -5.27
C ALA A 31 -1.68 -1.47 -4.35
N SER A 32 -0.49 -1.11 -3.83
CA SER A 32 0.23 -1.94 -2.86
C SER A 32 -0.35 -1.89 -1.44
N SER A 33 -1.21 -0.92 -1.14
CA SER A 33 -1.77 -0.68 0.19
C SER A 33 -2.67 -1.82 0.68
N GLY A 34 -2.61 -2.08 1.98
CA GLY A 34 -3.57 -2.92 2.71
C GLY A 34 -4.58 -2.10 3.54
N ASP A 35 -4.51 -0.77 3.47
CA ASP A 35 -5.42 0.13 4.18
C ASP A 35 -6.63 0.47 3.30
N PRO A 36 -7.88 0.15 3.74
CA PRO A 36 -9.08 0.47 2.98
C PRO A 36 -9.29 1.97 2.75
N ALA A 37 -8.77 2.84 3.62
CA ALA A 37 -8.88 4.30 3.45
C ALA A 37 -8.18 4.79 2.15
N MET A 38 -7.20 4.02 1.66
CA MET A 38 -6.46 4.34 0.44
C MET A 38 -7.34 4.29 -0.82
N VAL A 39 -8.49 3.61 -0.78
CA VAL A 39 -9.47 3.62 -1.88
C VAL A 39 -9.95 5.04 -2.15
N ASP A 40 -10.37 5.75 -1.11
CA ASP A 40 -10.92 7.10 -1.23
C ASP A 40 -9.82 8.13 -1.50
N GLU A 41 -8.63 7.92 -0.93
CA GLU A 41 -7.45 8.75 -1.19
C GLU A 41 -7.03 8.70 -2.66
N LEU A 42 -6.89 7.49 -3.22
CA LEU A 42 -6.54 7.32 -4.63
C LEU A 42 -7.64 7.88 -5.53
N GLY A 43 -8.91 7.69 -5.17
CA GLY A 43 -10.05 8.26 -5.89
C GLY A 43 -9.98 9.79 -5.95
N ARG A 44 -9.67 10.45 -4.82
CA ARG A 44 -9.45 11.91 -4.77
C ARG A 44 -8.24 12.34 -5.59
N TYR A 45 -7.11 11.64 -5.47
CA TYR A 45 -5.88 11.98 -6.20
C TYR A 45 -6.09 11.98 -7.71
N ALA A 46 -6.83 10.98 -8.21
CA ALA A 46 -7.08 10.75 -9.62
C ALA A 46 -8.27 11.55 -10.19
N GLN A 47 -8.89 12.46 -9.44
CA GLN A 47 -10.08 13.22 -9.89
C GLN A 47 -9.89 13.99 -11.20
N ASN A 48 -8.66 14.33 -11.57
CA ASN A 48 -8.34 15.05 -12.80
C ASN A 48 -7.68 14.17 -13.87
N PHE A 49 -7.62 12.85 -13.67
CA PHE A 49 -7.08 11.95 -14.68
C PHE A 49 -8.01 11.91 -15.90
N PRO A 50 -7.44 11.80 -17.11
CA PRO A 50 -8.23 11.67 -18.32
C PRO A 50 -9.13 10.43 -18.23
N GLU A 51 -10.30 10.49 -18.85
CA GLU A 51 -11.20 9.35 -18.94
C GLU A 51 -10.58 8.20 -19.75
N GLY A 52 -11.17 7.00 -19.63
CA GLY A 52 -10.68 5.79 -20.28
C GLY A 52 -9.62 5.06 -19.44
N SER A 53 -8.57 4.57 -20.09
CA SER A 53 -7.62 3.62 -19.50
C SER A 53 -6.99 4.08 -18.19
N ALA A 54 -6.77 5.39 -17.99
CA ALA A 54 -6.24 5.92 -16.74
C ALA A 54 -7.24 5.78 -15.58
N ARG A 55 -8.55 5.99 -15.82
CA ARG A 55 -9.59 5.76 -14.80
C ARG A 55 -9.84 4.28 -14.56
N ASP A 56 -9.76 3.47 -15.60
CA ASP A 56 -9.90 2.01 -15.47
C ASP A 56 -8.77 1.44 -14.60
N ALA A 57 -7.54 1.92 -14.79
CA ALA A 57 -6.40 1.54 -13.95
C ALA A 57 -6.60 1.94 -12.48
N VAL A 58 -7.14 3.14 -12.23
CA VAL A 58 -7.47 3.60 -10.88
C VAL A 58 -8.55 2.72 -10.24
N ALA A 59 -9.61 2.39 -10.98
CA ALA A 59 -10.67 1.51 -10.50
C ALA A 59 -10.15 0.10 -10.17
N ALA A 60 -9.26 -0.44 -11.00
CA ALA A 60 -8.61 -1.73 -10.77
C ALA A 60 -7.73 -1.69 -9.50
N ALA A 61 -6.92 -0.64 -9.33
CA ALA A 61 -6.11 -0.45 -8.13
C ALA A 61 -6.98 -0.33 -6.86
N GLN A 62 -8.09 0.41 -6.91
CA GLN A 62 -9.05 0.49 -5.81
C GLN A 62 -9.63 -0.89 -5.46
N ALA A 63 -9.99 -1.70 -6.45
CA ALA A 63 -10.47 -3.06 -6.21
C ALA A 63 -9.40 -3.95 -5.56
N GLN A 64 -8.15 -3.85 -6.02
CA GLN A 64 -7.02 -4.58 -5.43
C GLN A 64 -6.79 -4.20 -3.96
N ILE A 65 -6.86 -2.91 -3.61
CA ILE A 65 -6.73 -2.44 -2.23
C ILE A 65 -7.83 -3.06 -1.36
N ARG A 66 -9.09 -3.08 -1.82
CA ARG A 66 -10.20 -3.67 -1.06
C ARG A 66 -9.97 -5.16 -0.78
N ILE A 67 -9.65 -5.92 -1.83
CA ILE A 67 -9.38 -7.37 -1.71
C ILE A 67 -8.24 -7.63 -0.72
N ARG A 68 -7.18 -6.83 -0.78
CA ARG A 68 -6.04 -6.97 0.13
C ARG A 68 -6.41 -6.64 1.58
N ALA A 69 -7.12 -5.54 1.79
CA ALA A 69 -7.59 -5.12 3.11
C ALA A 69 -8.52 -6.17 3.74
N GLU A 70 -9.45 -6.73 2.95
CA GLU A 70 -10.33 -7.83 3.37
C GLU A 70 -9.52 -9.08 3.73
N THR A 71 -8.58 -9.47 2.88
CA THR A 71 -7.70 -10.62 3.13
C THR A 71 -6.91 -10.44 4.43
N ILE A 72 -6.36 -9.25 4.66
CA ILE A 72 -5.64 -8.91 5.89
C ILE A 72 -6.57 -9.06 7.09
N ARG A 73 -7.74 -8.42 7.06
CA ARG A 73 -8.74 -8.45 8.12
C ARG A 73 -9.17 -9.88 8.47
N GLU A 74 -9.34 -10.73 7.47
CA GLU A 74 -9.87 -12.10 7.67
C GLU A 74 -8.81 -13.13 8.02
N ARG A 75 -7.58 -12.97 7.51
CA ARG A 75 -6.55 -14.02 7.59
C ARG A 75 -5.44 -13.69 8.57
N MET A 76 -5.09 -12.42 8.77
CA MET A 76 -3.98 -12.06 9.66
C MET A 76 -4.18 -12.53 11.11
N PRO A 77 -5.38 -12.46 11.73
CA PRO A 77 -5.55 -12.92 13.10
C PRO A 77 -5.19 -14.40 13.29
N ALA A 78 -5.53 -15.26 12.31
CA ALA A 78 -5.20 -16.68 12.35
C ALA A 78 -3.69 -16.92 12.17
N VAL A 79 -3.04 -16.13 11.29
CA VAL A 79 -1.59 -16.15 11.10
C VAL A 79 -0.87 -15.73 12.38
N GLU A 80 -1.31 -14.64 13.00
CA GLU A 80 -0.76 -14.15 14.27
C GLU A 80 -0.91 -15.18 15.39
N ALA A 81 -2.07 -15.83 15.51
CA ALA A 81 -2.29 -16.89 16.49
C ALA A 81 -1.36 -18.10 16.25
N TRP A 82 -1.19 -18.51 14.98
CA TRP A 82 -0.25 -19.58 14.64
C TRP A 82 1.19 -19.21 14.97
N ILE A 83 1.62 -18.00 14.63
CA ILE A 83 2.96 -17.49 14.98
C ILE A 83 3.15 -17.49 16.50
N ALA A 84 2.21 -16.93 17.26
CA ALA A 84 2.30 -16.86 18.72
C ALA A 84 2.39 -18.24 19.36
N ALA A 85 1.67 -19.23 18.84
CA ALA A 85 1.71 -20.61 19.32
C ALA A 85 3.01 -21.35 18.96
N HIS A 86 3.71 -20.94 17.89
CA HIS A 86 4.86 -21.67 17.33
C HIS A 86 6.17 -20.88 17.36
N GLN A 87 6.21 -19.67 17.93
CA GLN A 87 7.49 -19.01 18.20
C GLN A 87 8.21 -19.77 19.31
N PRO A 88 9.36 -20.44 19.03
CA PRO A 88 10.15 -20.99 20.10
C PRO A 88 10.58 -19.82 20.99
N GLN A 89 10.36 -19.95 22.30
CA GLN A 89 10.90 -19.06 23.32
C GLN A 89 12.38 -18.84 22.99
N ARG A 90 12.75 -17.66 22.48
CA ARG A 90 14.15 -17.32 22.28
C ARG A 90 14.74 -17.12 23.67
N THR A 91 15.21 -18.21 24.27
CA THR A 91 15.99 -18.15 25.51
C THR A 91 17.24 -17.32 25.22
N PRO A 92 17.45 -16.17 25.90
CA PRO A 92 18.65 -15.39 25.68
C PRO A 92 19.87 -16.25 26.02
N ARG A 93 20.82 -16.39 25.07
CA ARG A 93 22.09 -17.09 25.32
C ARG A 93 22.78 -16.39 26.51
N PRO A 94 23.18 -17.12 27.56
CA PRO A 94 24.00 -16.53 28.60
C PRO A 94 25.32 -16.09 27.96
N ILE A 95 25.64 -14.81 28.11
CA ILE A 95 26.90 -14.23 27.68
C ILE A 95 27.98 -14.85 28.58
N GLN A 96 28.71 -15.86 28.10
CA GLN A 96 29.89 -16.34 28.79
C GLN A 96 30.94 -15.23 28.72
N ARG A 97 31.14 -14.54 29.85
CA ARG A 97 32.33 -13.70 30.06
C ARG A 97 33.49 -14.65 30.39
N HIS A 98 34.53 -14.61 29.56
CA HIS A 98 35.86 -15.13 29.88
C HIS A 98 36.71 -14.02 30.52
#